data_AF-A0A7J3QT07-F1
#
_entry.id   AF-A0A7J3QT07-F1
#
_cell.length_a   1.000
_cell.length_b   1.000
_cell.length_c   1.000
_cell.angle_alpha   90.00
_cell.angle_beta   90.00
_cell.angle_gamma   90.00
#
_symmetry.space_group_name_H-M   'P 1'
#
loop_
_entity.id
_entity.type
_entity.pdbx_description
1 polymer ?
#
loop_
_entity_poly.entity_id
_entity_poly.type
_entity_poly.pdbx_seq_one_letter_code
_entity_poly.pdbx_strand_id
1 'polypeptide(L)'
;MHVKGEHEIYCCGARVRISEKGIEVLSEPMIEYCPLHEALYGTKKIDVEAVRKSVEMKVAGFGFCCGNRAFDDEPIVAYGASEMMRVWLEKGLVDCAVVVCEGAGTVITANGRLVQAIGARLTGIVRTSPIPEIIQKIRREGGTVLNEKSATIDQVGGVKKALALGFRRVAVSVAGFQS
;
A
#
# COMPACT_ATOMS: atom_id res chain seq x y z
N MET A 1 -4.81 16.76 -9.28
CA MET A 1 -4.83 15.40 -8.70
C MET A 1 -6.03 15.33 -7.79
N HIS A 2 -6.90 14.33 -7.96
CA HIS A 2 -8.12 14.21 -7.16
C HIS A 2 -8.16 12.80 -6.59
N VAL A 3 -8.32 12.72 -5.26
CA VAL A 3 -8.61 11.48 -4.55
C VAL A 3 -9.88 10.87 -5.12
N LYS A 4 -9.96 9.54 -5.23
CA LYS A 4 -11.13 8.83 -5.74
C LYS A 4 -11.67 7.84 -4.73
N GLY A 5 -12.93 8.01 -4.32
CA GLY A 5 -13.56 7.19 -3.31
C GLY A 5 -13.08 7.49 -1.88
N GLU A 6 -13.21 6.50 -0.99
CA GLU A 6 -12.83 6.60 0.43
C GLU A 6 -11.83 5.50 0.81
N HIS A 7 -10.79 5.90 1.53
CA HIS A 7 -9.72 5.06 2.02
C HIS A 7 -9.45 5.36 3.48
N GLU A 8 -8.95 4.35 4.20
CA GLU A 8 -8.53 4.52 5.58
C GLU A 8 -7.20 3.82 5.79
N ILE A 9 -6.24 4.55 6.33
CA ILE A 9 -4.88 4.09 6.58
C ILE A 9 -4.46 4.38 8.02
N TYR A 10 -3.39 3.72 8.43
CA TYR A 10 -2.55 4.13 9.53
C TYR A 10 -1.37 4.95 9.00
N CYS A 11 -1.07 6.06 9.67
CA CYS A 11 0.13 6.84 9.46
C CYS A 11 0.68 7.26 10.83
N CYS A 12 1.90 6.83 11.16
CA CYS A 12 2.51 7.08 12.47
C CYS A 12 1.64 6.66 13.67
N GLY A 13 0.89 5.56 13.51
CA GLY A 13 -0.04 5.06 14.52
C GLY A 13 -1.41 5.76 14.56
N ALA A 14 -1.58 6.88 13.86
CA ALA A 14 -2.88 7.55 13.73
C ALA A 14 -3.73 6.91 12.63
N ARG A 15 -5.03 6.75 12.86
CA ARG A 15 -6.02 6.44 11.82
C ARG A 15 -6.29 7.69 10.99
N VAL A 16 -6.25 7.57 9.68
CA VAL A 16 -6.50 8.67 8.75
C VAL A 16 -7.50 8.24 7.69
N ARG A 17 -8.55 9.03 7.50
CA ARG A 17 -9.49 8.92 6.39
C ARG A 17 -9.01 9.82 5.25
N ILE A 18 -8.95 9.26 4.05
CA ILE A 18 -8.63 9.98 2.82
C ILE A 18 -9.83 9.80 1.90
N SER A 19 -10.47 10.91 1.51
CA SER A 19 -11.66 10.87 0.67
C SER A 19 -11.70 12.04 -0.31
N GLU A 20 -12.66 12.02 -1.21
CA GLU A 20 -12.99 13.15 -2.09
C GLU A 20 -13.30 14.45 -1.32
N LYS A 21 -13.67 14.36 -0.04
CA LYS A 21 -13.95 15.51 0.83
C LYS A 21 -12.69 16.07 1.51
N GLY A 22 -11.56 15.38 1.41
CA GLY A 22 -10.30 15.75 2.04
C GLY A 22 -9.72 14.67 2.95
N ILE A 23 -8.70 15.07 3.71
CA ILE A 23 -7.93 14.21 4.62
C ILE A 23 -8.29 14.55 6.06
N GLU A 24 -8.71 13.55 6.82
CA GLU A 24 -9.14 13.67 8.21
C GLU A 24 -8.35 12.69 9.09
N VAL A 25 -7.68 13.21 10.12
CA VAL A 25 -6.98 12.40 11.11
C VAL A 25 -7.96 12.04 12.22
N LEU A 26 -8.26 10.76 12.35
CA LEU A 26 -9.33 10.22 13.20
C LEU A 26 -8.86 9.83 14.61
N SER A 27 -7.55 9.74 14.83
CA SER A 27 -6.96 9.44 16.14
C SER A 27 -5.62 10.13 16.31
N GLU A 28 -5.20 10.31 17.55
CA GLU A 28 -3.87 10.82 17.86
C GLU A 28 -2.77 9.88 17.32
N PRO A 29 -1.63 10.42 16.85
CA PRO A 29 -0.47 9.60 16.51
C PRO A 29 0.09 8.93 17.76
N MET A 30 0.47 7.66 17.62
CA MET A 30 1.12 6.91 18.71
C MET A 30 2.64 7.04 18.67
N ILE A 31 3.18 7.56 17.56
CA ILE A 31 4.61 7.77 17.37
C ILE A 31 4.89 9.25 17.55
N GLU A 32 5.72 9.60 18.54
CA GLU A 32 6.12 11.00 18.78
C GLU A 32 7.26 11.46 17.86
N TYR A 33 8.16 10.55 17.51
CA TYR A 33 9.32 10.79 16.64
C TYR A 33 9.67 9.55 15.82
N CYS A 34 10.05 9.77 14.55
CA CYS A 34 10.57 8.74 13.67
C CYS A 34 11.66 9.33 12.77
N PRO A 35 12.92 8.84 12.83
CA PRO A 35 14.02 9.35 12.01
C PRO A 35 13.74 9.26 10.50
N LEU A 36 13.07 8.19 10.06
CA LEU A 36 12.67 8.04 8.66
C LEU A 36 11.60 9.07 8.26
N HIS A 37 10.64 9.34 9.15
CA HIS A 37 9.64 10.36 8.90
C HIS A 37 10.26 11.76 8.84
N GLU A 38 11.21 12.09 9.71
CA GLU A 38 11.97 13.35 9.65
C GLU A 38 12.73 13.47 8.33
N ALA A 39 13.43 12.42 7.91
CA ALA A 39 14.18 12.42 6.64
C ALA A 39 13.28 12.62 5.41
N LEU A 40 12.07 12.03 5.42
CA LEU A 40 11.14 12.10 4.28
C LEU A 40 10.26 13.35 4.27
N TYR A 41 9.88 13.87 5.44
CA TYR A 41 8.84 14.88 5.59
C TYR A 41 9.29 16.13 6.36
N GLY A 42 10.50 16.13 6.91
CA GLY A 42 11.10 17.27 7.62
C GLY A 42 10.55 17.52 9.02
N THR A 43 9.77 16.60 9.59
CA THR A 43 9.11 16.82 10.89
C THR A 43 9.76 16.04 12.03
N LYS A 44 10.25 16.78 13.04
CA LYS A 44 10.85 16.23 14.27
C LYS A 44 9.85 15.77 15.32
N LYS A 45 8.68 16.41 15.41
CA LYS A 45 7.60 15.99 16.32
C LYS A 45 6.40 15.61 15.49
N ILE A 46 5.87 14.42 15.70
CA ILE A 46 4.72 13.92 14.97
C ILE A 46 3.47 14.19 15.81
N ASP A 47 2.73 15.21 15.39
CA ASP A 47 1.39 15.53 15.88
C ASP A 47 0.34 15.30 14.77
N VAL A 48 -0.93 15.59 15.06
CA VAL A 48 -2.04 15.47 14.09
C VAL A 48 -1.78 16.23 12.79
N GLU A 49 -1.16 17.41 12.88
CA GLU A 49 -0.87 18.24 11.70
C GLU A 49 0.29 17.66 10.88
N ALA A 50 1.33 17.14 11.53
CA ALA A 50 2.41 16.41 10.89
C ALA A 50 1.89 15.19 10.12
N VAL A 51 1.00 14.40 10.73
CA VAL A 51 0.35 13.27 10.08
C VAL A 51 -0.44 13.73 8.86
N ARG A 52 -1.31 14.75 9.00
CA ARG A 52 -2.10 15.31 7.90
C ARG A 52 -1.21 15.73 6.73
N LYS A 53 -0.18 16.54 7.00
CA LYS A 53 0.80 17.00 5.99
C LYS A 53 1.53 15.85 5.31
N SER A 54 1.93 14.82 6.06
CA SER A 54 2.59 13.65 5.49
C SER A 54 1.72 12.93 4.45
N VAL A 55 0.41 12.85 4.70
CA VAL A 55 -0.56 12.24 3.79
C VAL A 55 -0.84 13.16 2.60
N GLU A 56 -1.00 14.47 2.82
CA GLU A 56 -1.14 15.46 1.76
C GLU A 56 0.05 15.43 0.79
N MET A 57 1.28 15.35 1.31
CA MET A 57 2.49 15.21 0.50
C MET A 57 2.50 13.92 -0.31
N LYS A 58 1.98 12.80 0.23
CA LYS A 58 1.83 11.55 -0.54
C LYS A 58 0.84 11.68 -1.69
N VAL A 59 -0.31 12.31 -1.43
CA VAL A 59 -1.34 12.55 -2.45
C VAL A 59 -0.81 13.47 -3.55
N ALA A 60 -0.20 14.59 -3.17
CA ALA A 60 0.32 15.59 -4.12
C ALA A 60 1.57 15.12 -4.88
N GLY A 61 2.49 14.42 -4.22
CA GLY A 61 3.75 13.98 -4.82
C GLY A 61 3.62 12.71 -5.66
N PHE A 62 2.79 11.75 -5.22
CA PHE A 62 2.77 10.41 -5.79
C PHE A 62 1.39 9.97 -6.31
N GLY A 63 0.37 10.81 -6.20
CA GLY A 63 -0.99 10.44 -6.56
C GLY A 63 -1.55 9.32 -5.67
N PHE A 64 -1.13 9.25 -4.40
CA PHE A 64 -1.69 8.28 -3.44
C PHE A 64 -3.21 8.42 -3.39
N CYS A 65 -3.95 7.29 -3.46
CA CYS A 65 -5.42 7.28 -3.56
C CYS A 65 -6.01 8.04 -4.77
N CYS A 66 -5.22 8.30 -5.83
CA CYS A 66 -5.65 8.99 -7.04
C CYS A 66 -5.52 8.10 -8.29
N GLY A 67 -6.26 8.43 -9.35
CA GLY A 67 -6.16 7.70 -10.63
C GLY A 67 -4.78 7.77 -11.31
N ASN A 68 -3.97 8.78 -10.98
CA ASN A 68 -2.63 8.97 -11.53
C ASN A 68 -1.52 8.49 -10.58
N ARG A 69 -1.80 7.50 -9.73
CA ARG A 69 -0.84 6.90 -8.80
C ARG A 69 0.46 6.48 -9.50
N ALA A 70 1.58 7.03 -9.02
CA ALA A 70 2.92 6.63 -9.45
C ALA A 70 3.17 5.17 -9.09
N PHE A 71 3.78 4.37 -9.96
CA PHE A 71 4.28 3.03 -9.60
C PHE A 71 5.79 3.15 -9.72
N ASP A 72 6.44 3.33 -8.58
CA ASP A 72 7.86 3.63 -8.45
C ASP A 72 8.49 2.52 -7.62
N ASP A 73 9.31 1.70 -8.27
CA ASP A 73 9.96 0.54 -7.66
C ASP A 73 11.33 0.85 -7.06
N GLU A 74 11.71 2.14 -6.96
CA GLU A 74 12.91 2.54 -6.23
C GLU A 74 12.78 2.21 -4.73
N PRO A 75 13.81 1.60 -4.12
CA PRO A 75 13.79 1.28 -2.70
C PRO A 75 13.90 2.55 -1.87
N ILE A 76 13.00 2.70 -0.88
CA ILE A 76 13.05 3.82 0.07
C ILE A 76 13.89 3.45 1.30
N VAL A 77 13.83 2.18 1.69
CA VAL A 77 14.58 1.60 2.79
C VAL A 77 15.16 0.26 2.37
N ALA A 78 16.16 -0.25 3.09
CA ALA A 78 16.79 -1.53 2.74
C ALA A 78 16.00 -2.78 3.22
N TYR A 79 14.97 -2.61 4.05
CA TYR A 79 14.37 -3.71 4.83
C TYR A 79 12.84 -3.69 4.90
N GLY A 80 12.16 -2.91 4.05
CA GLY A 80 10.71 -2.93 4.02
C GLY A 80 10.16 -4.27 3.49
N ALA A 81 8.91 -4.58 3.84
CA ALA A 81 8.31 -5.86 3.48
C ALA A 81 8.27 -6.07 1.95
N SER A 82 7.95 -5.01 1.20
CA SER A 82 7.92 -5.06 -0.26
C SER A 82 9.32 -5.15 -0.87
N GLU A 83 10.33 -4.49 -0.29
CA GLU A 83 11.73 -4.60 -0.72
C GLU A 83 12.25 -6.03 -0.54
N MET A 84 11.97 -6.65 0.62
CA MET A 84 12.34 -8.04 0.88
C MET A 84 11.62 -8.99 -0.08
N MET A 85 10.31 -8.83 -0.26
CA MET A 85 9.53 -9.67 -1.17
C MET A 85 9.98 -9.56 -2.63
N ARG A 86 10.37 -8.36 -3.08
CA ARG A 86 10.98 -8.16 -4.40
C ARG A 86 12.22 -9.04 -4.55
N VAL A 87 13.15 -8.99 -3.59
CA VAL A 87 14.38 -9.80 -3.62
C VAL A 87 14.04 -11.30 -3.59
N TRP A 88 13.08 -11.73 -2.75
CA TRP A 88 12.69 -13.13 -2.67
C TRP A 88 12.11 -13.66 -3.98
N LEU A 89 11.31 -12.86 -4.68
CA LEU A 89 10.78 -13.19 -6.01
C LEU A 89 11.89 -13.25 -7.07
N GLU A 90 12.75 -12.22 -7.13
CA GLU A 90 13.87 -12.16 -8.09
C GLU A 90 14.88 -13.30 -7.89
N LYS A 91 15.05 -13.78 -6.65
CA LYS A 91 15.90 -14.93 -6.31
C LYS A 91 15.18 -16.28 -6.39
N GLY A 92 13.88 -16.31 -6.69
CA GLY A 92 13.09 -17.54 -6.77
C GLY A 92 12.93 -18.29 -5.44
N LEU A 93 13.04 -17.58 -4.31
CA LEU A 93 12.77 -18.14 -2.96
C LEU A 93 11.26 -18.35 -2.76
N VAL A 94 10.45 -17.45 -3.34
CA VAL A 94 8.99 -17.54 -3.42
C VAL A 94 8.55 -17.40 -4.88
N ASP A 95 7.38 -17.94 -5.22
CA ASP A 95 6.85 -17.94 -6.58
C ASP A 95 5.89 -16.76 -6.82
N CYS A 96 5.29 -16.24 -5.75
CA CYS A 96 4.28 -15.19 -5.80
C CYS A 96 4.21 -14.45 -4.47
N ALA A 97 3.77 -13.18 -4.52
CA ALA A 97 3.41 -12.38 -3.37
C ALA A 97 1.92 -12.01 -3.40
N VAL A 98 1.31 -12.03 -2.22
CA VAL A 98 -0.02 -11.49 -1.92
C VAL A 98 0.17 -10.26 -1.05
N VAL A 99 -0.09 -9.09 -1.64
CA VAL A 99 0.10 -7.78 -1.00
C VAL A 99 -1.15 -6.92 -1.17
N VAL A 100 -1.13 -5.72 -0.62
CA VAL A 100 -2.26 -4.78 -0.69
C VAL A 100 -1.84 -3.53 -1.46
N CYS A 101 -2.77 -2.93 -2.20
CA CYS A 101 -2.59 -1.64 -2.87
C CYS A 101 -3.85 -0.78 -2.66
N GLU A 102 -3.67 0.47 -2.26
CA GLU A 102 -4.76 1.45 -2.26
C GLU A 102 -5.32 1.61 -3.67
N GLY A 103 -6.65 1.62 -3.81
CA GLY A 103 -7.31 1.61 -5.11
C GLY A 103 -7.56 0.22 -5.70
N ALA A 104 -6.96 -0.85 -5.15
CA ALA A 104 -7.13 -2.21 -5.69
C ALA A 104 -7.41 -3.28 -4.63
N GLY A 105 -7.09 -3.03 -3.36
CA GLY A 105 -7.24 -4.03 -2.30
C GLY A 105 -6.16 -5.11 -2.43
N THR A 106 -6.57 -6.37 -2.38
CA THR A 106 -5.64 -7.50 -2.44
C THR A 106 -5.11 -7.74 -3.85
N VAL A 107 -3.79 -7.78 -4.00
CA VAL A 107 -3.07 -7.99 -5.26
C VAL A 107 -2.21 -9.25 -5.14
N ILE A 108 -2.30 -10.11 -6.15
CA ILE A 108 -1.51 -11.32 -6.33
C ILE A 108 -0.59 -11.11 -7.52
N THR A 109 0.72 -11.25 -7.34
CA THR A 109 1.67 -11.12 -8.47
C THR A 109 2.96 -11.90 -8.25
N ALA A 110 3.58 -12.34 -9.34
CA ALA A 110 4.94 -12.86 -9.35
C ALA A 110 5.98 -11.77 -9.74
N ASN A 111 5.53 -10.56 -10.09
CA ASN A 111 6.39 -9.47 -10.47
C ASN A 111 6.89 -8.70 -9.22
N GLY A 112 8.15 -8.94 -8.84
CA GLY A 112 8.77 -8.26 -7.68
C GLY A 112 8.83 -6.74 -7.80
N ARG A 113 8.95 -6.19 -9.02
CA ARG A 113 8.94 -4.74 -9.24
C ARG A 113 7.55 -4.15 -8.94
N LEU A 114 6.48 -4.84 -9.34
CA LEU A 114 5.12 -4.44 -9.02
C LEU A 114 4.85 -4.48 -7.51
N VAL A 115 5.32 -5.53 -6.81
CA VAL A 115 5.24 -5.63 -5.34
C VAL A 115 5.86 -4.40 -4.69
N GLN A 116 7.06 -4.02 -5.10
CA GLN A 116 7.72 -2.84 -4.58
C GLN A 116 6.97 -1.55 -4.95
N ALA A 117 6.56 -1.41 -6.20
CA ALA A 117 5.93 -0.18 -6.67
C ALA A 117 4.64 0.21 -5.94
N ILE A 118 3.82 -0.78 -5.57
CA ILE A 118 2.61 -0.56 -4.78
C ILE A 118 2.90 -0.49 -3.28
N GLY A 119 3.88 -1.25 -2.79
CA GLY A 119 4.22 -1.35 -1.37
C GLY A 119 5.06 -0.19 -0.83
N ALA A 120 5.98 0.38 -1.61
CA ALA A 120 6.99 1.34 -1.16
C ALA A 120 6.41 2.55 -0.41
N ARG A 121 5.25 3.03 -0.87
CA ARG A 121 4.59 4.22 -0.31
C ARG A 121 3.36 3.89 0.53
N LEU A 122 2.97 2.61 0.58
CA LEU A 122 1.80 2.17 1.31
C LEU A 122 2.15 2.04 2.79
N THR A 123 1.50 2.86 3.61
CA THR A 123 1.43 2.61 5.05
C THR A 123 0.24 1.69 5.34
N GLY A 124 0.16 1.12 6.54
CA GLY A 124 -0.89 0.15 6.89
C GLY A 124 -2.28 0.63 6.42
N ILE A 125 -3.03 -0.20 5.71
CA ILE A 125 -4.30 0.18 5.09
C ILE A 125 -5.42 -0.67 5.67
N VAL A 126 -6.48 0.00 6.12
CA VAL A 126 -7.63 -0.61 6.79
C VAL A 126 -8.72 -0.93 5.78
N ARG A 127 -9.00 0.02 4.87
CA ARG A 127 -9.97 -0.13 3.79
C ARG A 127 -9.65 0.80 2.62
N THR A 128 -10.15 0.44 1.45
CA THR A 128 -9.95 1.21 0.23
C THR A 128 -11.15 1.07 -0.70
N SER A 129 -11.35 2.07 -1.55
CA SER A 129 -12.28 2.01 -2.68
C SER A 129 -11.56 1.58 -3.96
N PRO A 130 -12.26 1.01 -4.96
CA PRO A 130 -11.67 0.67 -6.25
C PRO A 130 -11.35 1.93 -7.07
N ILE A 131 -10.15 1.96 -7.65
CA ILE A 131 -9.69 2.99 -8.57
C ILE A 131 -9.36 2.31 -9.91
N PRO A 132 -10.21 2.49 -10.95
CA PRO A 132 -10.06 1.76 -12.22
C PRO A 132 -8.67 1.91 -12.86
N GLU A 133 -8.07 3.10 -12.80
CA GLU A 133 -6.75 3.35 -13.38
C GLU A 133 -5.64 2.54 -12.70
N ILE A 134 -5.70 2.40 -11.37
CA ILE A 134 -4.75 1.61 -10.57
C ILE A 134 -4.93 0.13 -10.89
N ILE A 135 -6.18 -0.37 -10.90
CA ILE A 135 -6.49 -1.77 -11.21
C ILE A 135 -6.00 -2.14 -12.62
N GLN A 136 -6.27 -1.28 -13.61
CA GLN A 136 -5.80 -1.50 -14.98
C GLN A 136 -4.27 -1.51 -15.06
N LYS A 137 -3.59 -0.64 -14.32
CA LYS A 137 -2.12 -0.59 -14.29
C LYS A 137 -1.53 -1.85 -13.66
N ILE A 138 -2.07 -2.31 -12.52
CA ILE A 138 -1.70 -3.58 -11.89
C ILE A 138 -1.82 -4.73 -12.89
N ARG A 139 -2.93 -4.81 -13.64
CA ARG A 139 -3.11 -5.85 -14.66
C ARG A 139 -2.05 -5.80 -15.75
N ARG A 140 -1.76 -4.60 -16.27
CA ARG A 140 -0.71 -4.40 -17.30
C ARG A 140 0.68 -4.80 -16.81
N GLU A 141 0.94 -4.65 -15.52
CA GLU A 141 2.21 -5.02 -14.87
C GLU A 141 2.25 -6.47 -14.36
N GLY A 142 1.27 -7.31 -14.73
CA GLY A 142 1.24 -8.74 -14.39
C GLY A 142 0.72 -9.05 -12.99
N GLY A 143 -0.07 -8.15 -12.41
CA GLY A 143 -0.80 -8.38 -11.16
C GLY A 143 -2.24 -8.83 -11.40
N THR A 144 -2.76 -9.64 -10.48
CA THR A 144 -4.16 -10.05 -10.39
C THR A 144 -4.78 -9.40 -9.16
N VAL A 145 -5.87 -8.66 -9.33
CA VAL A 145 -6.63 -8.09 -8.22
C VAL A 145 -7.69 -9.09 -7.77
N LEU A 146 -7.79 -9.35 -6.46
CA LEU A 146 -8.72 -10.35 -5.92
C LEU A 146 -10.18 -9.99 -6.20
N ASN A 147 -10.56 -8.73 -5.96
CA ASN A 147 -11.90 -8.23 -6.24
C ASN A 147 -11.84 -6.79 -6.77
N GLU A 148 -11.92 -6.65 -8.09
CA GLU A 148 -11.84 -5.36 -8.78
C GLU A 148 -13.05 -4.45 -8.53
N LYS A 149 -14.19 -5.01 -8.10
CA LYS A 149 -15.43 -4.24 -7.88
C LYS A 149 -15.46 -3.56 -6.52
N SER A 150 -14.87 -4.17 -5.49
CA SER A 150 -14.90 -3.66 -4.13
C SER A 150 -13.53 -3.30 -3.57
N ALA A 151 -12.44 -3.66 -4.26
CA ALA A 151 -11.08 -3.50 -3.76
C ALA A 151 -10.89 -4.11 -2.36
N THR A 152 -11.47 -5.29 -2.14
CA THR A 152 -11.44 -5.96 -0.83
C THR A 152 -10.01 -6.32 -0.42
N ILE A 153 -9.71 -6.03 0.85
CA ILE A 153 -8.50 -6.49 1.53
C ILE A 153 -8.86 -7.83 2.21
N ASP A 154 -8.36 -8.92 1.66
CA ASP A 154 -8.56 -10.30 2.09
C ASP A 154 -7.34 -11.12 1.66
N GLN A 155 -6.30 -11.08 2.50
CA GLN A 155 -5.05 -11.79 2.25
C GLN A 155 -5.25 -13.32 2.24
N VAL A 156 -6.19 -13.84 3.02
CA VAL A 156 -6.51 -15.29 3.04
C VAL A 156 -7.11 -15.70 1.69
N GLY A 157 -8.08 -14.95 1.17
CA GLY A 157 -8.62 -15.12 -0.17
C GLY A 157 -7.56 -14.93 -1.26
N GLY A 158 -6.65 -13.98 -1.08
CA GLY A 158 -5.50 -13.76 -1.96
C GLY A 158 -4.59 -14.98 -2.05
N VAL A 159 -4.25 -15.61 -0.91
CA VAL A 159 -3.45 -16.85 -0.88
C VAL A 159 -4.21 -18.01 -1.54
N LYS A 160 -5.50 -18.19 -1.24
CA LYS A 160 -6.34 -19.21 -1.92
C LYS A 160 -6.34 -19.02 -3.43
N LYS A 161 -6.47 -17.77 -3.89
CA LYS A 161 -6.41 -17.43 -5.32
C LYS A 161 -5.04 -17.71 -5.92
N ALA A 162 -3.96 -17.39 -5.22
CA ALA A 162 -2.59 -17.69 -5.67
C ALA A 162 -2.37 -19.20 -5.86
N LEU A 163 -2.83 -20.03 -4.92
CA LEU A 163 -2.79 -21.49 -5.04
C LEU A 163 -3.60 -22.00 -6.24
N ALA A 164 -4.79 -21.44 -6.47
CA ALA A 164 -5.62 -21.78 -7.63
C ALA A 164 -5.00 -21.35 -8.97
N LEU A 165 -4.10 -20.36 -8.97
CA LEU A 165 -3.30 -19.95 -10.13
C LEU A 165 -2.05 -20.82 -10.33
N GLY A 166 -1.80 -21.80 -9.45
CA GLY A 166 -0.70 -22.75 -9.56
C GLY A 166 0.57 -22.37 -8.80
N PHE A 167 0.58 -21.25 -8.09
CA PHE A 167 1.71 -20.88 -7.23
C PHE A 167 1.79 -21.79 -6.00
N ARG A 168 2.99 -22.07 -5.49
CA ARG A 168 3.19 -22.97 -4.34
C ARG A 168 3.85 -22.27 -3.14
N ARG A 169 4.88 -21.46 -3.39
CA ARG A 169 5.60 -20.70 -2.38
C ARG A 169 5.09 -19.27 -2.41
N VAL A 170 4.15 -18.95 -1.52
CA VAL A 170 3.47 -17.64 -1.50
C VAL A 170 3.96 -16.82 -0.33
N ALA A 171 4.53 -15.65 -0.59
CA ALA A 171 4.77 -14.62 0.41
C ALA A 171 3.49 -13.80 0.62
N VAL A 172 3.17 -13.43 1.86
CA VAL A 172 1.97 -12.66 2.16
C VAL A 172 2.28 -11.57 3.20
N SER A 173 1.80 -10.35 2.96
CA SER A 173 1.88 -9.25 3.93
C SER A 173 0.54 -9.07 4.65
N VAL A 174 0.53 -9.23 5.98
CA VAL A 174 -0.66 -9.03 6.81
C VAL A 174 -0.44 -7.81 7.70
N ALA A 175 -1.49 -7.02 7.89
CA ALA A 175 -1.44 -5.88 8.79
C ALA A 175 -1.66 -6.36 10.25
N GLY A 176 -0.74 -6.02 11.15
CA GLY A 176 -0.76 -6.48 12.55
C GLY A 176 -1.89 -5.93 13.42
N PHE A 177 -2.78 -5.09 12.89
CA PHE A 177 -4.01 -4.68 13.57
C PHE A 177 -5.21 -5.58 13.25
N GLN A 178 -4.99 -6.62 12.43
CA GLN A 178 -5.99 -7.66 12.12
C GLN A 178 -5.61 -9.03 12.72
N SER A 179 -4.55 -9.09 13.53
CA SER A 179 -4.03 -10.30 14.18
C SER A 179 -4.43 -10.42 15.64
#